data_AF-A0A1Q7QQN6-F1
#
_entry.id   AF-A0A1Q7QQN6-F1
#
_cell.length_a   1.000
_cell.length_b   1.000
_cell.length_c   1.000
_cell.angle_alpha   90.00
_cell.angle_beta   90.00
_cell.angle_gamma   90.00
#
_symmetry.space_group_name_H-M   'P 1'
#
loop_
_entity.id
_entity.type
_entity.pdbx_description
1 polymer ?
#
loop_
_entity_poly.entity_id
_entity_poly.type
_entity_poly.pdbx_seq_one_letter_code
_entity_poly.pdbx_strand_id
1 'polypeptide(L)'
;MRRNVPNATRIPTEVDIAWVAGFLEREGHFRRSSTSRDRYGTEHVSAGQVDPEPLCKLQEFFGGGIHKKKRRTWGLNDILYWTVSGERPGSR
;
A
#
# COMPACT_ATOMS: atom_id res chain seq x y z
N MET A 1 17.86 5.73 1.25
CA MET A 1 17.93 4.26 1.07
C MET A 1 16.64 3.81 0.43
N ARG A 2 16.67 3.20 -0.77
CA ARG A 2 15.49 2.54 -1.34
C ARG A 2 15.17 1.35 -0.43
N ARG A 3 14.03 1.38 0.25
CA ARG A 3 13.54 0.25 1.05
C ARG A 3 13.29 -0.89 0.06
N ASN A 4 13.90 -2.06 0.27
CA ASN A 4 13.66 -3.22 -0.58
C ASN A 4 12.22 -3.69 -0.32
N VAL A 5 11.28 -3.25 -1.15
CA VAL A 5 9.86 -3.59 -1.02
C VAL A 5 9.56 -4.78 -1.93
N PRO A 6 8.74 -5.75 -1.49
CA PRO A 6 8.32 -6.86 -2.33
C PRO A 6 7.75 -6.41 -3.68
N ASN A 7 8.10 -7.14 -4.73
CA ASN A 7 7.48 -6.98 -6.05
C ASN A 7 6.11 -7.68 -6.08
N ALA A 8 5.26 -7.27 -7.02
CA ALA A 8 4.02 -8.00 -7.31
C ALA A 8 4.34 -9.43 -7.75
N THR A 9 3.58 -10.40 -7.24
CA THR A 9 3.73 -11.83 -7.54
C THR A 9 2.59 -12.37 -8.38
N ARG A 10 1.49 -11.62 -8.52
CA ARG A 10 0.30 -12.01 -9.26
C ARG A 10 -0.22 -10.85 -10.11
N ILE A 11 -0.74 -11.17 -11.30
CA ILE A 11 -1.45 -10.22 -12.15
C ILE A 11 -2.93 -10.26 -11.76
N PRO A 12 -3.53 -9.14 -11.32
CA PRO A 12 -4.95 -9.12 -10.96
C PRO A 12 -5.84 -9.30 -12.18
N THR A 13 -6.92 -10.05 -12.03
CA THR A 13 -8.02 -10.12 -13.02
C THR A 13 -8.87 -8.85 -12.97
N GLU A 14 -9.80 -8.68 -13.92
CA GLU A 14 -10.75 -7.54 -13.88
C GLU A 14 -11.60 -7.52 -12.60
N VAL A 15 -12.04 -8.70 -12.13
CA VAL A 15 -12.79 -8.83 -10.88
C VAL A 15 -11.93 -8.45 -9.67
N ASP A 16 -10.64 -8.81 -9.68
CA ASP A 16 -9.71 -8.38 -8.64
C ASP A 16 -9.53 -6.87 -8.64
N ILE A 17 -9.42 -6.24 -9.82
CA ILE A 17 -9.32 -4.78 -9.94
C ILE A 17 -10.58 -4.10 -9.40
N ALA A 18 -11.77 -4.60 -9.72
CA ALA A 18 -13.03 -4.07 -9.20
C ALA A 18 -13.11 -4.20 -7.66
N TRP A 19 -12.68 -5.35 -7.12
CA TRP A 19 -12.58 -5.55 -5.67
C TRP A 19 -11.59 -4.57 -5.03
N VAL A 20 -10.40 -4.40 -5.63
CA VAL A 20 -9.37 -3.47 -5.15
C VAL A 20 -9.88 -2.04 -5.14
N ALA A 21 -10.59 -1.62 -6.20
CA ALA A 21 -11.17 -0.29 -6.28
C ALA A 21 -12.15 -0.02 -5.12
N GLY A 22 -13.09 -0.94 -4.89
CA GLY A 22 -14.05 -0.82 -3.79
C GLY A 22 -13.39 -0.85 -2.40
N PHE A 23 -12.34 -1.66 -2.22
CA PHE A 23 -11.59 -1.70 -0.98
C PHE A 23 -10.82 -0.39 -0.73
N LEU A 24 -10.09 0.12 -1.73
CA LEU A 24 -9.29 1.33 -1.61
C LEU A 24 -10.15 2.60 -1.52
N GLU A 25 -11.37 2.60 -2.05
CA GLU A 25 -12.30 3.72 -1.84
C GLU A 25 -12.65 3.93 -0.36
N ARG A 26 -12.80 2.84 0.40
CA ARG A 26 -13.17 2.90 1.83
C ARG A 26 -11.97 3.00 2.76
N GLU A 27 -10.93 2.22 2.52
CA GLU A 27 -9.80 2.02 3.45
C GLU A 27 -8.49 2.63 2.93
N GLY A 28 -8.49 3.04 1.65
CA GLY A 28 -7.32 3.58 0.98
C GLY A 28 -7.09 5.05 1.29
N HIS A 29 -5.83 5.44 1.17
CA HIS A 29 -5.39 6.81 1.30
C HIS A 29 -4.39 7.12 0.19
N PHE A 30 -4.78 8.04 -0.68
CA PHE A 30 -3.99 8.49 -1.83
C PHE A 30 -3.37 9.85 -1.50
N ARG A 31 -2.04 9.97 -1.65
CA ARG A 31 -1.35 11.24 -1.42
C ARG A 31 -0.18 11.40 -2.37
N ARG A 32 0.12 12.65 -2.72
CA ARG A 32 1.37 13.02 -3.38
C ARG A 32 2.27 13.70 -2.36
N SER A 33 3.49 13.23 -2.18
CA SER A 33 4.48 13.82 -1.28
C SER A 33 5.56 14.51 -2.11
N SER A 34 5.71 15.82 -1.99
CA SER A 34 6.85 16.55 -2.55
C SER A 34 7.90 16.79 -1.49
N THR A 35 9.16 16.86 -1.89
CA THR A 35 10.27 17.30 -1.02
C THR A 35 11.07 18.37 -1.75
N SER A 36 11.93 19.12 -1.05
CA SER A 36 12.84 20.07 -1.70
C SER A 36 13.74 19.42 -2.76
N ARG A 37 13.96 18.10 -2.66
CA ARG A 37 14.74 17.29 -3.61
C ARG A 37 13.91 16.62 -4.71
N ASP A 38 12.58 16.65 -4.61
CA ASP A 38 11.64 16.07 -5.56
C ASP A 38 10.48 17.04 -5.78
N ARG A 39 10.69 17.96 -6.74
CA ARG A 39 9.72 18.98 -7.13
C ARG A 39 8.52 18.41 -7.87
N TYR A 40 8.65 17.23 -8.48
CA TYR A 40 7.55 16.54 -9.15
C TYR A 40 6.74 15.72 -8.15
N GLY A 41 7.31 15.36 -7.00
CA GLY A 41 6.63 14.64 -5.95
C GLY A 41 6.41 13.17 -6.29
N THR A 42 6.28 12.37 -5.24
CA THR A 42 6.07 10.93 -5.33
C THR A 42 4.63 10.61 -4.95
N GLU A 43 3.91 9.87 -5.81
CA GLU A 43 2.61 9.31 -5.48
C GLU A 43 2.75 8.18 -4.47
N HIS A 44 1.84 8.14 -3.50
CA HIS A 44 1.74 7.10 -2.50
C HIS A 44 0.30 6.63 -2.39
N VAL A 45 0.14 5.31 -2.34
CA VAL A 45 -1.10 4.65 -1.98
C VAL A 45 -0.85 3.81 -0.75
N SER A 46 -1.77 3.87 0.20
CA SER A 46 -1.73 3.06 1.41
C SER A 46 -3.12 2.64 1.83
N ALA A 47 -3.24 1.49 2.50
CA ALA A 47 -4.47 1.05 3.14
C ALA A 47 -4.15 0.44 4.50
N GLY A 48 -5.02 0.65 5.48
CA GLY A 48 -4.85 0.15 6.85
C GLY A 48 -5.94 -0.85 7.22
N GLN A 49 -5.56 -1.99 7.82
CA GLN A 49 -6.51 -2.98 8.32
C GLN A 49 -6.00 -3.68 9.58
N VAL A 50 -6.95 -4.20 10.36
CA VAL A 50 -6.66 -5.12 11.47
C VAL A 50 -6.46 -6.54 10.91
N ASP A 51 -7.29 -6.94 9.95
CA ASP A 51 -7.13 -8.19 9.22
C ASP A 51 -5.98 -8.09 8.20
N PRO A 52 -4.96 -8.96 8.25
CA PRO A 52 -3.88 -8.97 7.27
C PRO A 52 -4.31 -9.40 5.86
N GLU A 53 -5.37 -10.21 5.69
CA GLU A 53 -5.69 -10.85 4.40
C GLU A 53 -5.85 -9.84 3.25
N PRO A 54 -6.65 -8.75 3.39
CA PRO A 54 -6.79 -7.76 2.32
C PRO A 54 -5.47 -7.08 1.94
N LEU A 55 -4.59 -6.87 2.93
CA LEU A 55 -3.30 -6.21 2.72
C LEU A 55 -2.31 -7.13 2.01
N CYS A 56 -2.30 -8.41 2.35
CA CYS A 56 -1.52 -9.43 1.63
C CYS A 56 -1.97 -9.51 0.18
N LYS A 57 -3.29 -9.50 -0.08
CA LYS A 57 -3.84 -9.49 -1.44
C LYS A 57 -3.38 -8.27 -2.26
N LEU A 58 -3.37 -7.07 -1.66
CA LEU A 58 -2.81 -5.86 -2.30
C LEU A 58 -1.31 -6.00 -2.59
N GLN A 59 -0.55 -6.59 -1.68
CA GLN A 59 0.88 -6.84 -1.88
C GLN A 59 1.14 -7.83 -3.02
N GLU A 60 0.35 -8.89 -3.13
CA GLU A 60 0.48 -9.85 -4.24
C GLU A 60 0.24 -9.19 -5.60
N PHE A 61 -0.77 -8.31 -5.72
CA PHE A 61 -1.15 -7.67 -6.97
C PHE A 61 -0.26 -6.50 -7.38
N PHE A 62 0.22 -5.71 -6.41
CA PHE A 62 0.88 -4.43 -6.67
C PHE A 62 2.28 -4.30 -6.04
N GLY A 63 2.74 -5.32 -5.30
CA GLY A 63 3.97 -5.25 -4.53
C GLY A 63 3.82 -4.31 -3.34
N GLY A 64 4.89 -3.63 -2.95
CA GLY A 64 4.87 -2.69 -1.83
C GLY A 64 5.05 -3.38 -0.48
N GLY A 65 5.12 -2.57 0.58
CA GLY A 65 5.50 -3.01 1.92
C GLY A 65 4.32 -3.02 2.89
N ILE A 66 4.17 -4.11 3.65
CA ILE A 66 3.29 -4.19 4.81
C ILE A 66 4.09 -3.88 6.07
N HIS A 67 3.59 -2.97 6.90
CA HIS A 67 4.21 -2.60 8.16
C HIS A 67 3.17 -2.40 9.25
N LYS A 68 3.57 -2.62 10.50
CA LYS A 68 2.70 -2.54 11.67
C LYS A 68 2.80 -1.16 12.31
N LYS A 69 1.67 -0.52 12.58
CA LYS A 69 1.58 0.70 13.37
C LYS A 69 0.98 0.37 14.74
N LYS A 70 1.83 0.45 15.77
CA LYS A 70 1.39 0.24 17.15
C LYS A 70 0.45 1.37 17.59
N ARG A 71 -0.72 1.02 18.13
CA ARG A 71 -1.61 2.00 18.77
C ARG A 71 -1.10 2.27 20.18
N ARG A 72 -1.08 3.54 20.58
CA ARG A 72 -0.60 3.95 21.92
C ARG A 72 -1.67 3.76 23.00
N THR A 73 -2.94 3.60 22.61
CA THR A 73 -4.07 3.44 23.52
C THR A 73 -4.23 1.97 23.90
N TRP A 74 -4.31 1.71 25.21
CA TRP A 74 -4.56 0.39 25.77
C TRP A 74 -5.89 -0.19 25.28
N GLY A 75 -5.90 -1.47 24.89
CA GLY A 75 -7.10 -2.18 24.42
C GLY A 75 -7.46 -2.03 22.94
N LEU A 76 -6.71 -1.23 22.16
CA LEU A 76 -6.88 -1.18 20.70
C LEU A 76 -5.96 -2.18 20.01
N ASN A 77 -6.52 -2.91 19.03
CA ASN A 77 -5.71 -3.75 18.15
C ASN A 77 -4.72 -2.91 17.35
N ASP A 78 -3.53 -3.45 17.17
CA ASP A 78 -2.56 -2.87 16.25
C ASP A 78 -3.09 -2.92 14.82
N ILE A 79 -2.74 -1.91 14.02
CA ILE A 79 -3.17 -1.81 12.63
C ILE A 79 -1.98 -2.10 11.73
N LEU A 80 -2.20 -2.96 10.74
CA LEU A 80 -1.28 -3.20 9.66
C LEU A 80 -1.56 -2.22 8.52
N TYR A 81 -0.51 -1.78 7.85
CA TYR A 81 -0.60 -0.87 6.71
C TYR A 81 0.15 -1.46 5.53
N TRP A 82 -0.55 -1.60 4.41
CA TRP A 82 0.08 -1.77 3.11
C TRP A 82 0.42 -0.41 2.51
N THR A 83 1.56 -0.30 1.82
CA THR A 83 2.04 0.93 1.20
C THR A 83 2.81 0.64 -0.08
N VAL A 84 2.49 1.38 -1.14
CA VAL A 84 3.25 1.43 -2.39
C VAL A 84 3.51 2.88 -2.77
N SER A 85 4.63 3.15 -3.43
CA SER A 85 5.04 4.51 -3.80
C SER A 85 5.90 4.56 -5.04
N GLY A 86 5.73 5.61 -5.83
CA GLY A 86 6.51 5.87 -7.04
C GLY A 86 6.17 4.92 -8.20
N GLU A 87 7.08 4.84 -9.16
CA GLU A 87 6.93 3.98 -10.35
C GLU A 87 6.94 2.50 -9.97
N ARG A 88 6.19 1.70 -10.76
CA ARG A 88 6.04 0.26 -10.53
C ARG A 88 7.43 -0.41 -10.51
N PRO A 89 7.77 -1.21 -9.48
CA PRO A 89 9.01 -1.98 -9.51
C PRO A 89 9.01 -2.90 -10.74
N GLY A 90 9.95 -2.67 -11.67
CA GLY A 90 10.07 -3.47 -12.89
C GLY A 90 9.62 -2.80 -14.19
N SER A 91 9.18 -1.54 -14.19
CA SER A 91 9.04 -0.75 -15.42
C SER A 91 10.36 -0.08 -15.79
N ARG A 92 11.24 -0.81 -16.48
CA ARG A 92 12.38 -0.26 -17.23
C ARG A 92 12.53 -1.02 -18.53
#